data_AF-A0A098B7R0-F1
#
_entry.id   AF-A0A098B7R0-F1
#
_cell.length_a   1.000
_cell.length_b   1.000
_cell.length_c   1.000
_cell.angle_alpha   90.00
_cell.angle_beta   90.00
_cell.angle_gamma   90.00
#
_symmetry.space_group_name_H-M   'P 1'
#
loop_
_entity.id
_entity.type
_entity.pdbx_description
1 polymer ?
#
loop_
_entity_poly.entity_id
_entity_poly.type
_entity_poly.pdbx_seq_one_letter_code
_entity_poly.pdbx_strand_id
1 'polypeptide(L)'
;MSEQKREELKVYYCTRETECNDCDVVIHKGELFHINGRAQHLCLSCADMDHLVYLPSGNHALSRRAKKYSKLSAVVSKFISSRKRNERQGILVENQALQKAQEECLSDEDRREKQREYNAKRRELQETQYIKDFAQRIRELYPHCPEGREFEIAEHACQKYSGRVGRSSSAKEMDEHAIRFAVVAHIRHVETNYDELLMAGCHKLDAREQVKDRIDRVMSEWE
;
A
#
# COMPACT_ATOMS: atom_id res chain seq x y z
N MET A 1 -26.52 -5.72 -18.06
CA MET A 1 -27.36 -5.21 -16.96
C MET A 1 -26.46 -4.39 -16.04
N SER A 2 -26.69 -3.08 -16.00
CA SER A 2 -25.91 -2.12 -15.22
C SER A 2 -25.95 -2.51 -13.74
N GLU A 3 -24.80 -2.91 -13.20
CA GLU A 3 -24.59 -3.20 -11.79
C GLU A 3 -24.67 -1.87 -11.05
N GLN A 4 -25.88 -1.45 -10.66
CA GLN A 4 -26.08 -0.29 -9.80
C GLN A 4 -25.18 -0.47 -8.58
N LYS A 5 -24.18 0.40 -8.47
CA LYS A 5 -23.21 0.44 -7.38
C LYS A 5 -23.98 0.63 -6.07
N ARG A 6 -24.33 -0.48 -5.40
CA ARG A 6 -24.98 -0.47 -4.09
C ARG A 6 -24.08 0.33 -3.16
N GLU A 7 -24.58 1.45 -2.65
CA GLU A 7 -23.88 2.22 -1.63
C GLU A 7 -23.60 1.29 -0.44
N GLU A 8 -22.35 1.31 0.01
CA GLU A 8 -21.91 0.43 1.08
C GLU A 8 -22.43 0.98 2.42
N LEU A 9 -23.33 0.24 3.06
CA LEU A 9 -23.80 0.55 4.41
C LEU A 9 -22.62 0.63 5.37
N LYS A 10 -22.69 1.55 6.32
CA LYS A 10 -21.62 1.80 7.30
C LYS A 10 -22.19 1.81 8.71
N VAL A 11 -21.47 1.15 9.60
CA VAL A 11 -21.69 1.24 11.04
C VAL A 11 -20.40 1.70 11.70
N TYR A 12 -20.53 2.40 12.82
CA TYR A 12 -19.44 3.05 13.50
C TYR A 12 -19.37 2.58 14.95
N TYR A 13 -18.16 2.47 15.48
CA TYR A 13 -17.97 2.40 16.92
C TYR A 13 -18.35 3.72 17.58
N CYS A 14 -19.24 3.65 18.55
CA CYS A 14 -19.63 4.74 19.41
C CYS A 14 -18.41 5.21 20.22
N THR A 15 -17.99 6.46 20.01
CA THR A 15 -16.83 7.04 20.71
C THR A 15 -17.22 7.80 21.96
N ARG A 16 -18.46 8.30 21.99
CA ARG A 16 -19.12 9.02 23.08
C ARG A 16 -20.58 8.57 23.10
N GLU A 17 -21.12 8.33 24.28
CA GLU A 17 -22.50 7.88 24.45
C GLU A 17 -23.48 8.80 23.70
N THR A 18 -24.48 8.18 23.09
CA THR A 18 -25.50 8.86 22.30
C THR A 18 -26.80 8.06 22.39
N GLU A 19 -27.91 8.63 21.94
CA GLU A 19 -29.22 7.98 21.97
C GLU A 19 -29.67 7.66 20.55
N CYS A 20 -30.38 6.55 20.40
CA CYS A 20 -31.03 6.19 19.15
C CYS A 20 -32.18 7.16 18.87
N ASN A 21 -32.20 7.76 17.68
CA ASN A 21 -33.24 8.71 17.29
C ASN A 21 -34.65 8.11 17.11
N ASP A 22 -34.78 6.78 17.02
CA ASP A 22 -36.06 6.12 16.75
C ASP A 22 -36.66 5.44 17.99
N CYS A 23 -35.84 4.97 18.93
CA CYS A 23 -36.29 4.20 20.09
C CYS A 23 -35.73 4.69 21.44
N ASP A 24 -35.01 5.81 21.44
CA ASP A 24 -34.45 6.48 22.62
C ASP A 24 -33.50 5.61 23.49
N VAL A 25 -33.10 4.43 23.01
CA VAL A 25 -32.09 3.60 23.69
C VAL A 25 -30.73 4.29 23.67
N VAL A 26 -30.07 4.26 24.82
CA VAL A 26 -28.68 4.73 24.96
C VAL A 26 -27.74 3.73 24.26
N ILE A 27 -26.90 4.26 23.38
CA ILE A 27 -25.82 3.57 22.67
C ILE A 27 -24.53 3.91 23.40
N HIS A 28 -23.99 2.95 24.13
CA HIS A 28 -22.82 3.12 24.97
C HIS A 28 -21.52 3.18 24.16
N LYS A 29 -20.49 3.77 24.77
CA LYS A 29 -19.15 3.81 24.19
C LYS A 29 -18.65 2.39 23.88
N GLY A 30 -18.21 2.18 22.64
CA GLY A 30 -17.73 0.88 22.15
C GLY A 30 -18.80 0.04 21.47
N GLU A 31 -20.08 0.40 21.58
CA GLU A 31 -21.16 -0.24 20.82
C GLU A 31 -21.19 0.25 19.38
N LEU A 32 -21.92 -0.47 18.52
CA LEU A 32 -22.06 -0.14 17.11
C LEU A 32 -23.36 0.61 16.86
N PHE A 33 -23.29 1.62 16.00
CA PHE A 33 -24.45 2.37 15.55
C PHE A 33 -24.34 2.74 14.07
N HIS A 34 -25.49 3.02 13.45
CA HIS A 34 -25.57 3.51 12.08
C HIS A 34 -25.86 5.00 12.06
N ILE A 35 -25.31 5.71 11.07
CA ILE A 35 -25.68 7.08 10.76
C ILE A 35 -26.40 7.06 9.42
N ASN A 36 -27.68 7.40 9.43
CA ASN A 36 -28.49 7.41 8.21
C ASN A 36 -28.21 8.66 7.35
N GLY A 37 -28.85 8.76 6.18
CA GLY A 37 -28.69 9.90 5.26
C GLY A 37 -29.13 11.26 5.81
N ARG A 38 -29.80 11.30 6.98
CA ARG A 38 -30.24 12.52 7.68
C ARG A 38 -29.35 12.86 8.88
N ALA A 39 -28.19 12.21 9.01
CA ALA A 39 -27.27 12.36 10.13
C ALA A 39 -27.87 11.97 11.51
N GLN A 40 -28.90 11.12 11.52
CA GLN A 40 -29.46 10.55 12.76
C GLN A 40 -28.69 9.31 13.18
N HIS A 41 -28.51 9.15 14.48
CA HIS A 41 -27.88 7.99 15.10
C HIS A 41 -28.94 6.92 15.35
N LEU A 42 -28.74 5.73 14.78
CA LEU A 42 -29.64 4.60 14.94
C LEU A 42 -28.89 3.43 15.59
N CYS A 43 -29.50 2.80 16.58
CA CYS A 43 -29.02 1.51 17.09
C CYS A 43 -29.15 0.44 15.99
N LEU A 44 -28.45 -0.68 16.13
CA LEU A 44 -28.45 -1.72 15.08
C LEU A 44 -29.85 -2.29 14.81
N SER A 45 -30.71 -2.39 15.82
CA SER A 45 -32.08 -2.89 15.63
C SER A 45 -32.95 -1.92 14.82
N CYS A 46 -32.94 -0.63 15.15
CA CYS A 46 -33.67 0.39 14.37
C CYS A 46 -33.10 0.57 12.96
N ALA A 47 -31.84 0.20 12.74
CA ALA A 47 -31.22 0.21 11.43
C ALA A 47 -31.33 -1.14 10.68
N ASP A 48 -32.16 -2.08 11.16
CA ASP A 48 -32.37 -3.42 10.59
C ASP A 48 -31.08 -4.23 10.37
N MET A 49 -30.08 -4.06 11.24
CA MET A 49 -28.74 -4.66 11.13
C MET A 49 -28.33 -5.51 12.35
N ASP A 50 -29.20 -5.67 13.34
CA ASP A 50 -28.96 -6.45 14.56
C ASP A 50 -28.84 -7.97 14.33
N HIS A 51 -29.48 -8.50 13.29
CA HIS A 51 -29.35 -9.89 12.87
C HIS A 51 -28.02 -10.23 12.18
N LEU A 52 -27.18 -9.22 11.91
CA LEU A 52 -25.87 -9.41 11.28
C LEU A 52 -24.80 -9.70 12.33
N VAL A 53 -23.89 -10.61 11.98
CA VAL A 53 -22.75 -10.98 12.81
C VAL A 53 -21.50 -10.19 12.42
N TYR A 54 -20.72 -9.81 13.43
CA TYR A 54 -19.46 -9.09 13.23
C TYR A 54 -18.33 -10.02 12.82
N LEU A 55 -17.76 -9.76 11.65
CA LEU A 55 -16.52 -10.36 11.17
C LEU A 55 -15.39 -9.32 11.24
N PRO A 56 -14.40 -9.49 12.13
CA PRO A 56 -13.25 -8.61 12.20
C PRO A 56 -12.40 -8.66 10.90
N SER A 57 -11.67 -7.58 10.64
CA SER A 57 -10.67 -7.55 9.57
C SER A 57 -9.50 -8.52 9.86
N GLY A 58 -8.82 -8.96 8.78
CA GLY A 58 -7.63 -9.81 8.88
C GLY A 58 -7.55 -10.85 7.78
N ASN A 59 -8.62 -11.63 7.57
CA ASN A 59 -8.69 -12.61 6.49
C ASN A 59 -9.46 -12.05 5.29
N HIS A 60 -8.73 -11.50 4.31
CA HIS A 60 -9.32 -10.87 3.13
C HIS A 60 -10.19 -11.84 2.30
N ALA A 61 -9.80 -13.12 2.19
CA ALA A 61 -10.57 -14.12 1.47
C ALA A 61 -11.92 -14.37 2.15
N LEU A 62 -11.90 -14.56 3.47
CA LEU A 62 -13.10 -14.77 4.28
C LEU A 62 -14.03 -13.57 4.23
N SER A 63 -13.52 -12.35 4.45
CA SER A 63 -14.35 -11.14 4.40
C SER A 63 -14.96 -10.90 3.02
N ARG A 64 -14.21 -11.17 1.93
CA ARG A 64 -14.72 -11.04 0.57
C ARG A 64 -15.81 -12.07 0.26
N ARG A 65 -15.64 -13.33 0.67
CA ARG A 65 -16.62 -14.40 0.48
C ARG A 65 -17.87 -14.18 1.32
N ALA A 66 -17.71 -13.85 2.60
CA ALA A 66 -18.81 -13.55 3.50
C ALA A 66 -19.64 -12.39 2.95
N LYS A 67 -19.01 -11.30 2.51
CA LYS A 67 -19.71 -10.18 1.86
C LYS A 67 -20.44 -10.60 0.57
N LYS A 68 -19.83 -11.48 -0.25
CA LYS A 68 -20.42 -11.98 -1.49
C LYS A 68 -21.68 -12.82 -1.24
N TYR A 69 -21.67 -13.67 -0.21
CA TYR A 69 -22.79 -14.55 0.12
C TYR A 69 -23.89 -13.87 0.92
N SER A 70 -23.56 -12.75 1.58
CA SER A 70 -24.50 -11.96 2.35
C SER A 70 -25.36 -11.10 1.43
N LYS A 71 -26.68 -11.12 1.62
CA LYS A 71 -27.61 -10.21 0.92
C LYS A 71 -27.51 -8.79 1.45
N LEU A 72 -27.34 -8.66 2.76
CA LEU A 72 -27.14 -7.41 3.50
C LEU A 72 -25.75 -7.42 4.14
N SER A 73 -25.02 -6.31 4.07
CA SER A 73 -23.72 -6.19 4.73
C SER A 73 -23.41 -4.74 5.05
N ALA A 74 -22.72 -4.48 6.16
CA ALA A 74 -22.30 -3.13 6.54
C ALA A 74 -20.83 -3.09 6.97
N VAL A 75 -20.08 -2.11 6.49
CA VAL A 75 -18.69 -1.92 6.89
C VAL A 75 -18.61 -1.30 8.27
N VAL A 76 -17.86 -1.94 9.15
CA VAL A 76 -17.60 -1.42 10.49
C VAL A 76 -16.37 -0.51 10.45
N SER A 77 -16.55 0.74 10.87
CA SER A 77 -15.50 1.74 10.92
C SER A 77 -15.32 2.28 12.33
N LYS A 78 -14.09 2.69 12.65
CA LYS A 78 -13.77 3.35 13.92
C LYS A 78 -13.02 4.64 13.64
N PHE A 79 -13.45 5.72 14.28
CA PHE A 79 -12.69 6.96 14.23
C PHE A 79 -11.45 6.84 15.11
N ILE A 80 -10.27 7.01 14.50
CA ILE A 80 -8.98 7.01 15.20
C ILE A 80 -8.55 8.45 15.41
N SER A 81 -8.66 8.92 16.65
CA SER A 81 -8.39 10.32 17.02
C SER A 81 -6.95 10.75 16.72
N SER A 82 -5.97 9.89 16.99
CA SER A 82 -4.55 10.17 16.74
C SER A 82 -4.23 10.42 15.26
N ARG A 83 -5.00 9.82 14.34
CA ARG A 83 -4.84 9.95 12.89
C ARG A 83 -5.92 10.80 12.23
N LYS A 84 -6.87 11.35 13.01
CA LYS A 84 -8.03 12.15 12.58
C LYS A 84 -8.78 11.55 11.38
N ARG A 85 -8.93 10.23 11.35
CA ARG A 85 -9.59 9.52 10.22
C ARG A 85 -10.33 8.27 10.69
N ASN A 86 -11.31 7.85 9.88
CA ASN A 86 -11.98 6.56 10.06
C ASN A 86 -11.11 5.44 9.50
N GLU A 87 -10.91 4.39 10.31
CA GLU A 87 -10.26 3.15 9.90
C GLU A 87 -11.26 2.00 9.91
N ARG A 88 -11.27 1.22 8.83
CA ARG A 88 -12.11 0.03 8.72
C ARG A 88 -11.66 -1.02 9.72
N GLN A 89 -12.58 -1.51 10.54
CA GLN A 89 -12.33 -2.52 11.58
C GLN A 89 -12.78 -3.91 11.15
N GLY A 90 -13.84 -4.00 10.35
CA GLY A 90 -14.44 -5.28 9.95
C GLY A 90 -15.67 -5.08 9.06
N ILE A 91 -16.55 -6.07 9.08
CA ILE A 91 -17.83 -6.07 8.35
C ILE A 91 -18.90 -6.81 9.15
N LEU A 92 -20.13 -6.32 9.13
CA LEU A 92 -21.34 -7.03 9.53
C LEU A 92 -21.89 -7.81 8.33
N VAL A 93 -22.18 -9.10 8.51
CA VAL A 93 -22.69 -10.01 7.48
C VAL A 93 -23.70 -10.99 8.07
N GLU A 94 -24.51 -11.63 7.24
CA GLU A 94 -25.43 -12.69 7.68
C GLU A 94 -24.64 -13.91 8.18
N ASN A 95 -25.11 -14.54 9.26
CA ASN A 95 -24.43 -15.68 9.87
C ASN A 95 -24.25 -16.85 8.89
N GLN A 96 -25.28 -17.17 8.11
CA GLN A 96 -25.22 -18.24 7.10
C GLN A 96 -24.19 -17.94 6.00
N ALA A 97 -24.06 -16.67 5.61
CA ALA A 97 -23.05 -16.23 4.64
C ALA A 97 -21.63 -16.38 5.19
N LEU A 98 -21.43 -16.07 6.48
CA LEU A 98 -20.16 -16.27 7.17
C LEU A 98 -19.80 -17.76 7.27
N GLN A 99 -20.73 -18.62 7.69
CA GLN A 99 -20.51 -20.07 7.80
C GLN A 99 -20.08 -20.69 6.47
N LYS A 100 -20.84 -20.42 5.40
CA LYS A 100 -20.48 -20.87 4.05
C LYS A 100 -19.10 -20.36 3.61
N ALA A 101 -18.79 -19.10 3.92
CA ALA A 101 -17.49 -18.54 3.60
C ALA A 101 -16.35 -19.22 4.37
N GLN A 102 -16.57 -19.61 5.62
CA GLN A 102 -15.59 -20.35 6.44
C GLN A 102 -15.34 -21.75 5.87
N GLU A 103 -16.37 -22.50 5.53
CA GLU A 103 -16.27 -23.84 4.92
C GLU A 103 -15.47 -23.80 3.61
N GLU A 104 -15.78 -22.84 2.73
CA GLU A 104 -15.03 -22.66 1.49
C GLU A 104 -13.58 -22.23 1.74
N CYS A 105 -13.33 -21.39 2.75
CA CYS A 105 -11.97 -20.98 3.11
C CYS A 105 -11.13 -22.15 3.63
N LEU A 106 -11.71 -23.03 4.45
CA LEU A 106 -11.05 -24.22 4.95
C LEU A 106 -10.74 -25.20 3.82
N SER A 107 -11.71 -25.43 2.91
CA SER A 107 -11.53 -26.41 1.83
C SER A 107 -10.50 -26.02 0.77
N ASP A 108 -10.16 -24.73 0.63
CA ASP A 108 -9.22 -24.26 -0.38
C ASP A 108 -7.94 -23.60 0.16
N GLU A 109 -7.68 -23.75 1.46
CA GLU A 109 -6.52 -23.21 2.16
C GLU A 109 -5.19 -23.65 1.54
N ASP A 110 -4.97 -24.96 1.42
CA ASP A 110 -3.74 -25.53 0.86
C ASP A 110 -3.47 -25.06 -0.57
N ARG A 111 -4.53 -24.97 -1.38
CA ARG A 111 -4.42 -24.48 -2.76
C ARG A 111 -4.02 -23.00 -2.78
N ARG A 112 -4.61 -22.18 -1.90
CA ARG A 112 -4.25 -20.76 -1.76
C ARG A 112 -2.82 -20.60 -1.26
N GLU A 113 -2.36 -21.46 -0.36
CA GLU A 113 -0.97 -21.47 0.13
C GLU A 113 0.03 -21.78 -0.97
N LYS A 114 -0.15 -22.90 -1.68
CA LYS A 114 0.70 -23.27 -2.82
C LYS A 114 0.75 -22.17 -3.88
N GLN A 115 -0.38 -21.53 -4.16
CA GLN A 115 -0.41 -20.41 -5.10
C GLN A 115 0.34 -19.18 -4.57
N ARG A 116 0.25 -18.85 -3.27
CA ARG A 116 1.02 -17.76 -2.66
C ARG A 116 2.52 -18.01 -2.77
N GLU A 117 2.96 -19.23 -2.48
CA GLU A 117 4.36 -19.63 -2.59
C GLU A 117 4.86 -19.55 -4.04
N TYR A 118 4.12 -20.11 -4.99
CA TYR A 118 4.47 -20.03 -6.41
C TYR A 118 4.57 -18.58 -6.89
N ASN A 119 3.61 -17.73 -6.51
CA ASN A 119 3.62 -16.31 -6.86
C ASN A 119 4.75 -15.54 -6.16
N ALA A 120 5.15 -15.92 -4.94
CA ALA A 120 6.31 -15.34 -4.27
C ALA A 120 7.60 -15.64 -5.06
N LYS A 121 7.84 -16.91 -5.39
CA LYS A 121 8.97 -17.33 -6.23
C LYS A 121 8.98 -16.62 -7.59
N ARG A 122 7.81 -16.52 -8.25
CA ARG A 122 7.67 -15.80 -9.52
C ARG A 122 8.05 -14.33 -9.42
N ARG A 123 7.68 -13.66 -8.31
CA ARG A 123 8.03 -12.25 -8.06
C ARG A 123 9.51 -12.06 -7.72
N GLU A 124 10.13 -13.01 -7.03
CA GLU A 124 11.57 -13.00 -6.80
C GLU A 124 12.34 -13.11 -8.12
N LEU A 125 11.93 -14.01 -9.02
CA LEU A 125 12.53 -14.12 -10.35
C LEU A 125 12.36 -12.83 -11.17
N GLN A 126 11.15 -12.25 -11.18
CA GLN A 126 10.89 -10.98 -11.86
C GLN A 126 11.70 -9.82 -11.27
N GLU A 127 11.91 -9.83 -9.96
CA GLU A 127 12.70 -8.84 -9.27
C GLU A 127 14.18 -8.90 -9.70
N THR A 128 14.76 -10.10 -9.70
CA THR A 128 16.13 -10.30 -10.17
C THR A 128 16.27 -9.89 -11.64
N GLN A 129 15.28 -10.23 -12.47
CA GLN A 129 15.29 -9.82 -13.87
C GLN A 129 15.19 -8.30 -14.02
N TYR A 130 14.32 -7.63 -13.25
CA TYR A 130 14.19 -6.18 -13.29
C TYR A 130 15.48 -5.45 -12.94
N ILE A 131 16.22 -5.91 -11.93
CA ILE A 131 17.53 -5.34 -11.58
C ILE A 131 18.52 -5.54 -12.73
N LYS A 132 18.55 -6.72 -13.35
CA LYS A 132 19.42 -6.99 -14.52
C LYS A 132 19.07 -6.10 -15.71
N ASP A 133 17.79 -5.94 -16.02
CA ASP A 133 17.32 -5.11 -17.13
C ASP A 133 17.67 -3.63 -16.87
N PHE A 134 17.53 -3.16 -15.62
CA PHE A 134 17.91 -1.81 -15.23
C PHE A 134 19.43 -1.58 -15.34
N ALA A 135 20.24 -2.55 -14.89
CA ALA A 135 21.69 -2.53 -15.03
C ALA A 135 22.12 -2.53 -16.51
N GLN A 136 21.47 -3.36 -17.33
CA GLN A 136 21.70 -3.39 -18.77
C GLN A 136 21.38 -2.03 -19.40
N ARG A 137 20.26 -1.41 -19.02
CA ARG A 137 19.90 -0.09 -19.53
C ARG A 137 20.90 1.00 -19.14
N ILE A 138 21.47 0.92 -17.93
CA ILE A 138 22.59 1.79 -17.53
C ILE A 138 23.79 1.56 -18.46
N ARG A 139 24.19 0.30 -18.69
CA ARG A 139 25.32 -0.04 -19.57
C ARG A 139 25.13 0.45 -21.01
N GLU A 140 23.91 0.41 -21.52
CA GLU A 140 23.58 0.92 -22.87
C GLU A 140 23.74 2.44 -22.99
N LEU A 141 23.37 3.18 -21.94
CA LEU A 141 23.47 4.64 -21.90
C LEU A 141 24.87 5.13 -21.51
N TYR A 142 25.61 4.32 -20.76
CA TYR A 142 26.91 4.62 -20.19
C TYR A 142 27.89 3.46 -20.46
N PRO A 143 28.30 3.24 -21.73
CA PRO A 143 29.13 2.11 -22.14
C PRO A 143 30.51 2.07 -21.47
N HIS A 144 31.06 3.24 -21.11
CA HIS A 144 32.37 3.39 -20.48
C HIS A 144 32.31 3.34 -18.95
N CYS A 145 31.14 3.13 -18.36
CA CYS A 145 30.97 2.86 -16.94
C CYS A 145 31.81 1.62 -16.51
N PRO A 146 32.57 1.71 -15.39
CA PRO A 146 33.38 0.60 -14.90
C PRO A 146 32.58 -0.70 -14.73
N GLU A 147 33.20 -1.84 -14.99
CA GLU A 147 32.54 -3.15 -14.88
C GLU A 147 31.99 -3.41 -13.48
N GLY A 148 30.70 -3.76 -13.41
CA GLY A 148 29.99 -4.07 -12.17
C GLY A 148 29.26 -2.87 -11.54
N ARG A 149 29.65 -1.62 -11.87
CA ARG A 149 29.00 -0.42 -11.32
C ARG A 149 27.54 -0.31 -11.73
N GLU A 150 27.19 -0.73 -12.93
CA GLU A 150 25.81 -0.76 -13.40
C GLU A 150 24.89 -1.61 -12.50
N PHE A 151 25.42 -2.72 -11.97
CA PHE A 151 24.69 -3.59 -11.05
C PHE A 151 24.58 -2.96 -9.67
N GLU A 152 25.65 -2.37 -9.14
CA GLU A 152 25.60 -1.65 -7.86
C GLU A 152 24.57 -0.52 -7.88
N ILE A 153 24.55 0.26 -8.97
CA ILE A 153 23.58 1.35 -9.18
C ILE A 153 22.16 0.78 -9.26
N ALA A 154 21.95 -0.27 -10.05
CA ALA A 154 20.63 -0.89 -10.22
C ALA A 154 20.10 -1.48 -8.91
N GLU A 155 20.91 -2.25 -8.19
CA GLU A 155 20.53 -2.84 -6.89
C GLU A 155 20.15 -1.77 -5.88
N HIS A 156 20.96 -0.71 -5.80
CA HIS A 156 20.70 0.40 -4.90
C HIS A 156 19.44 1.17 -5.31
N ALA A 157 19.34 1.59 -6.57
CA ALA A 157 18.24 2.40 -7.07
C ALA A 157 16.90 1.67 -7.03
N CYS A 158 16.91 0.36 -7.27
CA CYS A 158 15.73 -0.50 -7.29
C CYS A 158 15.43 -1.11 -5.91
N GLN A 159 16.10 -0.79 -4.81
CA GLN A 159 15.79 -1.41 -3.52
C GLN A 159 14.31 -1.25 -3.11
N LYS A 160 13.63 -2.36 -2.75
CA LYS A 160 12.20 -2.32 -2.35
C LYS A 160 11.96 -1.47 -1.11
N TYR A 161 10.81 -0.79 -1.07
CA TYR A 161 10.32 0.02 0.07
C TYR A 161 11.23 1.18 0.49
N SER A 162 12.22 1.54 -0.32
CA SER A 162 13.20 2.59 -0.03
C SER A 162 12.76 3.99 -0.49
N GLY A 163 11.73 4.09 -1.35
CA GLY A 163 11.33 5.35 -1.98
C GLY A 163 12.28 5.86 -3.07
N ARG A 164 13.21 5.01 -3.53
CA ARG A 164 14.22 5.36 -4.56
C ARG A 164 13.64 5.40 -5.97
N VAL A 165 14.37 6.10 -6.84
CA VAL A 165 13.94 6.37 -8.24
C VAL A 165 13.66 5.09 -9.02
N GLY A 166 14.43 4.01 -8.81
CA GLY A 166 14.29 2.72 -9.49
C GLY A 166 12.99 1.96 -9.19
N ARG A 167 12.01 2.58 -8.52
CA ARG A 167 10.66 2.06 -8.30
C ARG A 167 9.55 3.02 -8.71
N SER A 168 9.89 4.18 -9.26
CA SER A 168 8.92 5.10 -9.85
C SER A 168 8.22 4.44 -11.05
N SER A 169 7.12 5.06 -11.51
CA SER A 169 6.48 4.64 -12.76
C SER A 169 7.44 4.76 -13.96
N SER A 170 8.18 5.87 -14.06
CA SER A 170 9.14 6.11 -15.14
C SER A 170 10.27 5.07 -15.14
N ALA A 171 10.82 4.70 -13.99
CA ALA A 171 11.85 3.68 -13.89
C ALA A 171 11.37 2.27 -14.30
N LYS A 172 10.07 1.98 -14.20
CA LYS A 172 9.51 0.71 -14.67
C LYS A 172 9.39 0.64 -16.19
N GLU A 173 9.35 1.80 -16.85
CA GLU A 173 9.36 1.94 -18.31
C GLU A 173 10.79 2.04 -18.87
N MET A 174 11.81 1.89 -18.02
CA MET A 174 13.23 2.07 -18.36
C MET A 174 13.52 3.45 -18.98
N ASP A 175 12.78 4.47 -18.51
CA ASP A 175 12.92 5.86 -18.92
C ASP A 175 14.35 6.36 -18.67
N GLU A 176 14.91 7.02 -19.68
CA GLU A 176 16.30 7.48 -19.67
C GLU A 176 16.55 8.49 -18.54
N HIS A 177 15.62 9.40 -18.25
CA HIS A 177 15.79 10.35 -17.16
C HIS A 177 15.82 9.64 -15.80
N ALA A 178 14.98 8.63 -15.59
CA ALA A 178 15.00 7.83 -14.37
C ALA A 178 16.34 7.10 -14.19
N ILE A 179 16.91 6.54 -15.27
CA ILE A 179 18.22 5.90 -15.27
C ILE A 179 19.30 6.93 -14.94
N ARG A 180 19.32 8.07 -15.65
CA ARG A 180 20.27 9.16 -15.41
C ARG A 180 20.23 9.65 -13.97
N PHE A 181 19.05 9.80 -13.37
CA PHE A 181 18.93 10.17 -11.95
C PHE A 181 19.54 9.14 -11.00
N ALA A 182 19.41 7.85 -11.29
CA ALA A 182 20.04 6.79 -10.50
C ALA A 182 21.57 6.87 -10.58
N VAL A 183 22.12 7.05 -11.78
CA VAL A 183 23.57 7.16 -12.01
C VAL A 183 24.14 8.42 -11.34
N VAL A 184 23.52 9.58 -11.57
CA VAL A 184 23.90 10.85 -10.92
C VAL A 184 23.88 10.73 -9.39
N ALA A 185 22.86 10.06 -8.84
CA ALA A 185 22.79 9.84 -7.41
C ALA A 185 23.96 8.98 -6.92
N HIS A 186 24.31 7.90 -7.62
CA HIS A 186 25.46 7.07 -7.26
C HIS A 186 26.78 7.86 -7.33
N ILE A 187 27.07 8.51 -8.46
CA ILE A 187 28.30 9.31 -8.64
C ILE A 187 28.40 10.36 -7.55
N ARG A 188 27.32 11.07 -7.23
CA ARG A 188 27.31 12.07 -6.16
C ARG A 188 27.80 11.50 -4.83
N HIS A 189 27.33 10.31 -4.44
CA HIS A 189 27.66 9.74 -3.13
C HIS A 189 29.00 8.98 -3.13
N VAL A 190 29.47 8.49 -4.28
CA VAL A 190 30.62 7.59 -4.35
C VAL A 190 31.87 8.27 -4.92
N GLU A 191 31.71 9.19 -5.87
CA GLU A 191 32.81 9.78 -6.65
C GLU A 191 33.08 11.25 -6.26
N THR A 192 32.39 11.76 -5.23
CA THR A 192 32.52 13.14 -4.74
C THR A 192 32.52 13.20 -3.21
N ASN A 193 32.94 14.35 -2.66
CA ASN A 193 32.90 14.63 -1.22
C ASN A 193 31.53 15.10 -0.71
N TYR A 194 30.44 14.80 -1.44
CA TYR A 194 29.08 15.26 -1.10
C TYR A 194 28.67 14.90 0.34
N ASP A 195 28.95 13.68 0.77
CA ASP A 195 28.59 13.22 2.11
C ASP A 195 29.38 13.95 3.20
N GLU A 196 30.65 14.28 2.95
CA GLU A 196 31.47 15.09 3.85
C GLU A 196 30.91 16.52 3.98
N LEU A 197 30.49 17.14 2.88
CA LEU A 197 29.86 18.47 2.89
C LEU A 197 28.58 18.46 3.74
N LEU A 198 27.74 17.43 3.61
CA LEU A 198 26.54 17.29 4.43
C LEU A 198 26.87 17.10 5.92
N MET A 199 27.88 16.30 6.23
CA MET A 199 28.34 16.09 7.61
C MET A 199 28.96 17.35 8.23
N ALA A 200 29.57 18.21 7.41
CA ALA A 200 30.05 19.53 7.81
C ALA A 200 28.93 20.58 7.99
N GLY A 201 27.66 20.20 7.80
CA GLY A 201 26.51 21.07 7.99
C GLY A 201 26.15 21.92 6.77
N CYS A 202 26.74 21.65 5.60
CA CYS A 202 26.36 22.34 4.36
C CYS A 202 24.93 22.00 3.97
N HIS A 203 24.18 23.00 3.50
CA HIS A 203 22.81 22.79 3.04
C HIS A 203 22.80 21.96 1.75
N LYS A 204 21.78 21.12 1.57
CA LYS A 204 21.72 20.12 0.49
C LYS A 204 21.82 20.70 -0.91
N LEU A 205 21.24 21.87 -1.14
CA LEU A 205 21.27 22.53 -2.45
C LEU A 205 22.68 23.05 -2.76
N ASP A 206 23.33 23.67 -1.78
CA ASP A 206 24.68 24.22 -1.92
C ASP A 206 25.71 23.10 -2.09
N ALA A 207 25.58 22.02 -1.32
CA ALA A 207 26.43 20.84 -1.46
C ALA A 207 26.27 20.19 -2.84
N ARG A 208 25.05 20.19 -3.42
CA ARG A 208 24.81 19.66 -4.78
C ARG A 208 25.43 20.54 -5.85
N GLU A 209 25.35 21.86 -5.70
CA GLU A 209 25.96 22.80 -6.65
C GLU A 209 27.49 22.66 -6.66
N GLN A 210 28.11 22.51 -5.48
CA GLN A 210 29.56 22.37 -5.35
C GLN A 210 30.13 21.12 -6.03
N VAL A 211 29.40 20.00 -6.02
CA VAL A 211 29.86 18.74 -6.61
C VAL A 211 29.42 18.56 -8.06
N LYS A 212 28.60 19.47 -8.59
CA LYS A 212 27.99 19.36 -9.92
C LYS A 212 29.01 19.18 -11.03
N ASP A 213 30.05 20.03 -11.07
CA ASP A 213 31.11 19.95 -12.08
C ASP A 213 31.91 18.64 -12.01
N ARG A 214 31.99 18.02 -10.83
CA ARG A 214 32.62 16.70 -10.68
C ARG A 214 31.70 15.61 -11.21
N ILE A 215 30.41 15.67 -10.90
CA ILE A 215 29.41 14.73 -11.41
C ILE A 215 29.37 14.78 -12.93
N ASP A 216 29.25 15.97 -13.53
CA ASP A 216 29.13 16.14 -14.98
C ASP A 216 30.37 15.60 -15.71
N ARG A 217 31.57 15.80 -15.15
CA ARG A 217 32.81 15.19 -15.69
C ARG A 217 32.77 13.67 -15.70
N VAL A 218 32.41 13.05 -14.58
CA VAL A 218 32.34 11.57 -14.49
C VAL A 218 31.26 11.01 -15.40
N MET A 219 30.11 11.69 -15.51
CA MET A 219 29.04 11.32 -16.43
C MET A 219 29.54 11.31 -17.88
N SER A 220 30.23 12.37 -18.32
CA SER A 220 30.80 12.44 -19.67
C SER A 220 31.94 11.44 -19.93
N GLU A 221 32.63 10.97 -18.88
CA GLU A 221 33.61 9.88 -19.00
C GLU A 221 32.93 8.51 -19.17
N TRP A 222 31.68 8.37 -18.74
CA TRP A 222 30.93 7.10 -18.76
C TRP A 222 30.02 6.95 -19.98
N GLU A 223 29.55 8.06 -20.57
CA GLU A 223 28.83 8.15 -21.86
C GLU A 223 29.70 7.70 -23.04
#